data_AF-A0AB36FP52-F1
#
_entry.id   AF-A0AB36FP52-F1
#
_cell.length_a   1.000
_cell.length_b   1.000
_cell.length_c   1.000
_cell.angle_alpha   90.00
_cell.angle_beta   90.00
_cell.angle_gamma   90.00
#
_symmetry.space_group_name_H-M   'P 1'
#
loop_
_entity.id
_entity.type
_entity.pdbx_description
1 polymer ?
#
loop_
_entity_poly.entity_id
_entity_poly.type
_entity_poly.pdbx_seq_one_letter_code
_entity_poly.pdbx_strand_id
1 'polypeptide(L)'
;MTQSIYYDELIQHAKAQFSSERGFNKAIITIAEQINRTGFESFLHFKSHFDNYQPVHPLDMINGTAEPDQLATEAVLVNVLKHVTVMPKEPLIGTNQPLYRGCEVSPDKLIQEDGYTRNNGQRRLFKHQLSTQKSIFISASKQLQIACEFAMQGDGGRFVYRLNPLGAISCNDYFSPARAHGSEDEFVFVRRLPAGLITGVAWAHDVDTLATDFYPLNAYRSLYQVLYANGYIA
;
A
#
# COMPACT_ATOMS: atom_id res chain seq x y z
N MET A 1 -27.10 -14.56 -14.10
CA MET A 1 -27.89 -14.47 -12.85
C MET A 1 -26.97 -13.93 -11.77
N THR A 2 -27.02 -12.63 -11.53
CA THR A 2 -26.25 -11.96 -10.46
C THR A 2 -26.93 -12.31 -9.15
N GLN A 3 -26.28 -13.09 -8.28
CA GLN A 3 -26.74 -13.21 -6.89
C GLN A 3 -26.78 -11.80 -6.32
N SER A 4 -27.95 -11.34 -5.88
CA SER A 4 -28.03 -10.12 -5.09
C SER A 4 -27.20 -10.35 -3.83
N ILE A 5 -26.16 -9.54 -3.66
CA ILE A 5 -25.25 -9.65 -2.54
C ILE A 5 -25.82 -8.80 -1.41
N TYR A 6 -26.40 -9.44 -0.40
CA TYR A 6 -26.94 -8.76 0.78
C TYR A 6 -25.84 -8.55 1.82
N TYR A 7 -24.96 -7.58 1.57
CA TYR A 7 -23.92 -7.24 2.56
C TYR A 7 -24.49 -6.68 3.85
N ASP A 8 -25.64 -5.99 3.81
CA ASP A 8 -26.33 -5.51 5.01
C ASP A 8 -26.58 -6.64 6.02
N GLU A 9 -27.17 -7.75 5.60
CA GLU A 9 -27.45 -8.90 6.48
C GLU A 9 -26.17 -9.52 7.04
N LEU A 10 -25.13 -9.65 6.20
CA LEU A 10 -23.85 -10.21 6.60
C LEU A 10 -23.12 -9.30 7.60
N ILE A 11 -23.16 -7.99 7.40
CA ILE A 11 -22.58 -6.99 8.29
C ILE A 11 -23.31 -6.99 9.63
N GLN A 12 -24.65 -6.96 9.62
CA GLN A 12 -25.45 -7.03 10.84
C GLN A 12 -25.23 -8.33 11.60
N HIS A 13 -25.13 -9.46 10.90
CA HIS A 13 -24.77 -10.74 11.50
C HIS A 13 -23.38 -10.69 12.14
N ALA A 14 -22.38 -10.14 11.45
CA ALA A 14 -21.03 -10.00 11.99
C ALA A 14 -21.01 -9.11 13.25
N LYS A 15 -21.71 -7.97 13.22
CA LYS A 15 -21.87 -7.08 14.39
C LYS A 15 -22.52 -7.81 15.57
N ALA A 16 -23.59 -8.57 15.34
CA ALA A 16 -24.27 -9.34 16.38
C ALA A 16 -23.37 -10.43 17.00
N GLN A 17 -22.37 -10.91 16.26
CA GLN A 17 -21.38 -11.86 16.76
C GLN A 17 -20.15 -11.20 17.41
N PHE A 18 -20.07 -9.88 17.50
CA PHE A 18 -18.84 -9.17 17.93
C PHE A 18 -18.33 -9.59 19.31
N SER A 19 -19.22 -9.94 20.25
CA SER A 19 -18.85 -10.45 21.58
C SER A 19 -18.36 -11.90 21.60
N SER A 20 -18.55 -12.64 20.49
CA SER A 20 -18.15 -14.04 20.31
C SER A 20 -16.98 -14.12 19.35
N GLU A 21 -15.76 -14.30 19.86
CA GLU A 21 -14.54 -14.35 19.03
C GLU A 21 -14.67 -15.34 17.86
N ARG A 22 -15.17 -16.56 18.12
CA ARG A 22 -15.36 -17.59 17.09
C ARG A 22 -16.46 -17.23 16.10
N GLY A 23 -17.58 -16.71 16.58
CA GLY A 23 -18.71 -16.32 15.73
C GLY A 23 -18.33 -15.16 14.80
N PHE A 24 -17.69 -14.15 15.38
CA PHE A 24 -17.20 -12.97 14.67
C PHE A 24 -16.22 -13.36 13.57
N ASN A 25 -15.17 -14.12 13.90
CA ASN A 25 -14.16 -14.54 12.93
C ASN A 25 -14.77 -15.32 11.75
N LYS A 26 -15.75 -16.20 12.01
CA LYS A 26 -16.46 -16.93 10.95
C LYS A 26 -17.24 -16.00 10.02
N ALA A 27 -17.93 -15.01 10.58
CA ALA A 27 -18.68 -14.02 9.80
C ALA A 27 -17.75 -13.16 8.93
N ILE A 28 -16.64 -12.68 9.50
CA ILE A 28 -15.62 -11.91 8.77
C ILE A 28 -15.05 -12.69 7.58
N ILE A 29 -14.68 -13.95 7.79
CA ILE A 29 -14.14 -14.81 6.73
C ILE A 29 -15.18 -14.99 5.61
N THR A 30 -16.45 -15.20 5.97
CA THR A 30 -17.54 -15.38 5.01
C THR A 30 -17.70 -14.15 4.10
N ILE A 31 -17.71 -12.94 4.69
CA ILE A 31 -17.78 -11.68 3.93
C ILE A 31 -16.57 -11.56 2.98
N ALA A 32 -15.36 -11.79 3.49
CA ALA A 32 -14.13 -11.65 2.71
C ALA A 32 -14.04 -12.69 1.56
N GLU A 33 -14.45 -13.93 1.79
CA GLU A 33 -14.52 -14.96 0.75
C GLU A 33 -15.51 -14.58 -0.36
N GLN A 34 -16.66 -14.02 0.02
CA GLN A 34 -17.65 -13.54 -0.94
C GLN A 34 -17.11 -12.39 -1.80
N ILE A 35 -16.40 -11.43 -1.19
CA ILE A 35 -15.69 -10.36 -1.92
C ILE A 35 -14.66 -10.98 -2.87
N ASN A 36 -13.79 -11.86 -2.36
CA ASN A 36 -12.69 -12.45 -3.12
C ASN A 36 -13.16 -13.30 -4.30
N ARG A 37 -14.31 -13.99 -4.17
CA ARG A 37 -14.92 -14.79 -5.23
C ARG A 37 -15.57 -13.93 -6.31
N THR A 38 -16.23 -12.85 -5.91
CA THR A 38 -17.02 -12.00 -6.83
C THR A 38 -16.17 -10.96 -7.54
N GLY A 39 -15.15 -10.42 -6.86
CA GLY A 39 -14.21 -9.45 -7.42
C GLY A 39 -14.40 -8.04 -6.89
N PHE A 40 -13.77 -7.08 -7.57
CA PHE A 40 -13.60 -5.71 -7.07
C PHE A 40 -14.91 -4.92 -6.94
N GLU A 41 -15.90 -5.13 -7.81
CA GLU A 41 -17.22 -4.50 -7.67
C GLU A 41 -17.92 -4.89 -6.37
N SER A 42 -17.75 -6.15 -5.96
CA SER A 42 -18.25 -6.66 -4.68
C SER A 42 -17.57 -5.97 -3.50
N PHE A 43 -16.29 -5.67 -3.64
CA PHE A 43 -15.54 -4.92 -2.63
C PHE A 43 -16.04 -3.49 -2.51
N LEU A 44 -16.31 -2.80 -3.64
CA LEU A 44 -16.89 -1.46 -3.64
C LEU A 44 -18.28 -1.45 -3.00
N HIS A 45 -19.14 -2.42 -3.33
CA HIS A 45 -20.46 -2.55 -2.73
C HIS A 45 -20.39 -2.80 -1.21
N PHE A 46 -19.44 -3.62 -0.75
CA PHE A 46 -19.18 -3.78 0.67
C PHE A 46 -18.77 -2.45 1.32
N LYS A 47 -17.87 -1.69 0.68
CA LYS A 47 -17.39 -0.40 1.18
C LYS A 47 -18.48 0.66 1.27
N SER A 48 -19.46 0.68 0.35
CA SER A 48 -20.53 1.70 0.37
C SER A 48 -21.41 1.65 1.62
N HIS A 49 -21.43 0.53 2.35
CA HIS A 49 -22.10 0.44 3.65
C HIS A 49 -21.38 1.22 4.78
N PHE A 50 -20.21 1.77 4.48
CA PHE A 50 -19.38 2.54 5.41
C PHE A 50 -19.17 3.99 4.92
N ASP A 51 -19.90 4.48 3.91
CA ASP A 51 -19.68 5.84 3.38
C ASP A 51 -19.89 6.95 4.42
N ASN A 52 -20.80 6.72 5.38
CA ASN A 52 -21.06 7.65 6.49
C ASN A 52 -20.28 7.31 7.77
N TYR A 53 -19.45 6.26 7.74
CA TYR A 53 -18.67 5.83 8.89
C TYR A 53 -17.52 6.80 9.17
N GLN A 54 -17.42 7.24 10.42
CA GLN A 54 -16.28 7.99 10.93
C GLN A 54 -15.44 7.09 11.84
N PRO A 55 -14.13 6.94 11.58
CA PRO A 55 -13.27 6.09 12.40
C PRO A 55 -13.26 6.49 13.87
N VAL A 56 -13.36 5.52 14.77
CA VAL A 56 -13.36 5.75 16.21
C VAL A 56 -12.03 6.38 16.62
N HIS A 57 -12.05 7.45 17.42
CA HIS A 57 -10.81 8.09 17.85
C HIS A 57 -9.99 7.12 18.72
N PRO A 58 -8.64 7.04 18.57
CA PRO A 58 -7.87 6.02 19.27
C PRO A 58 -7.94 6.18 20.80
N LEU A 59 -8.03 7.42 21.28
CA LEU A 59 -8.23 7.70 22.71
C LEU A 59 -9.58 7.19 23.21
N ASP A 60 -10.63 7.20 22.40
CA ASP A 60 -11.94 6.70 22.83
C ASP A 60 -11.94 5.17 22.97
N MET A 61 -11.16 4.48 22.12
CA MET A 61 -10.95 3.05 22.26
C MET A 61 -10.14 2.71 23.51
N ILE A 62 -9.08 3.47 23.79
CA ILE A 62 -8.21 3.26 24.96
C ILE A 62 -8.96 3.56 26.26
N ASN A 63 -9.71 4.65 26.30
CA ASN A 63 -10.47 5.08 27.47
C ASN A 63 -11.79 4.32 27.64
N GLY A 64 -12.18 3.49 26.66
CA GLY A 64 -13.44 2.75 26.68
C GLY A 64 -14.68 3.64 26.56
N THR A 65 -14.55 4.82 25.95
CA THR A 65 -15.63 5.81 25.77
C THR A 65 -16.33 5.67 24.41
N ALA A 66 -15.84 4.81 23.52
CA ALA A 66 -16.46 4.54 22.24
C ALA A 66 -17.75 3.71 22.39
N GLU A 67 -18.78 4.06 21.62
CA GLU A 67 -20.05 3.34 21.63
C GLU A 67 -19.87 1.90 21.11
N PRO A 68 -20.53 0.88 21.72
CA PRO A 68 -20.36 -0.51 21.31
C PRO A 68 -20.63 -0.78 19.82
N ASP A 69 -21.63 -0.12 19.21
CA ASP A 69 -21.91 -0.27 17.77
C ASP A 69 -20.82 0.36 16.90
N GLN A 70 -20.17 1.45 17.35
CA GLN A 70 -19.05 2.03 16.63
C GLN A 70 -17.84 1.09 16.64
N LEU A 71 -17.54 0.48 17.79
CA LEU A 71 -16.48 -0.53 17.92
C LEU A 71 -16.77 -1.77 17.04
N ALA A 72 -18.01 -2.25 17.05
CA ALA A 72 -18.42 -3.38 16.21
C ALA A 72 -18.31 -3.04 14.72
N THR A 73 -18.72 -1.83 14.32
CA THR A 73 -18.60 -1.34 12.94
C THR A 73 -17.13 -1.26 12.50
N GLU A 74 -16.27 -0.66 13.32
CA GLU A 74 -14.83 -0.57 13.07
C GLU A 74 -14.22 -1.96 12.91
N ALA A 75 -14.56 -2.86 13.84
CA ALA A 75 -14.06 -4.22 13.85
C ALA A 75 -14.48 -4.99 12.59
N VAL A 76 -15.72 -4.86 12.13
CA VAL A 76 -16.17 -5.50 10.89
C VAL A 76 -15.37 -4.99 9.70
N LEU A 77 -15.29 -3.66 9.53
CA LEU A 77 -14.58 -3.05 8.41
C LEU A 77 -13.11 -3.49 8.37
N VAL A 78 -12.38 -3.24 9.47
CA VAL A 78 -10.93 -3.50 9.55
C VAL A 78 -10.62 -4.99 9.41
N ASN A 79 -11.41 -5.86 10.04
CA ASN A 79 -11.13 -7.29 9.96
C ASN A 79 -11.51 -7.88 8.60
N VAL A 80 -12.56 -7.40 7.91
CA VAL A 80 -12.78 -7.82 6.52
C VAL A 80 -11.61 -7.40 5.62
N LEU A 81 -11.13 -6.14 5.74
CA LEU A 81 -10.00 -5.63 4.95
C LEU A 81 -8.72 -6.47 5.13
N LYS A 82 -8.48 -7.06 6.31
CA LYS A 82 -7.37 -7.99 6.58
C LYS A 82 -7.42 -9.30 5.77
N HIS A 83 -8.56 -9.64 5.17
CA HIS A 83 -8.77 -10.90 4.44
C HIS A 83 -9.03 -10.70 2.93
N VAL A 84 -9.28 -9.47 2.49
CA VAL A 84 -9.50 -9.14 1.08
C VAL A 84 -8.19 -9.21 0.28
N THR A 85 -8.27 -9.76 -0.93
CA THR A 85 -7.15 -9.93 -1.89
C THR A 85 -7.45 -9.33 -3.26
N VAL A 86 -8.68 -8.87 -3.50
CA VAL A 86 -9.03 -8.22 -4.77
C VAL A 86 -8.40 -6.85 -4.81
N MET A 87 -7.89 -6.46 -5.96
CA MET A 87 -7.30 -5.15 -6.20
C MET A 87 -8.07 -4.48 -7.34
N PRO A 88 -8.15 -3.15 -7.35
CA PRO A 88 -8.70 -2.47 -8.50
C PRO A 88 -7.82 -2.72 -9.74
N LYS A 89 -8.43 -2.69 -10.92
CA LYS A 89 -7.70 -2.75 -12.19
C LYS A 89 -7.06 -1.42 -12.57
N GLU A 90 -7.66 -0.33 -12.09
CA GLU A 90 -7.24 1.05 -12.33
C GLU A 90 -7.15 1.80 -11.00
N PRO A 91 -6.39 2.89 -10.90
CA PRO A 91 -6.32 3.68 -9.67
C PRO A 91 -7.73 4.17 -9.26
N LEU A 92 -8.06 4.07 -7.97
CA LEU A 92 -9.31 4.64 -7.43
C LEU A 92 -9.32 6.16 -7.53
N ILE A 93 -8.16 6.77 -7.26
CA ILE A 93 -7.91 8.20 -7.43
C ILE A 93 -6.54 8.34 -8.09
N GLY A 94 -6.49 9.07 -9.20
CA GLY A 94 -5.24 9.40 -9.87
C GLY A 94 -4.46 10.46 -9.08
N THR A 95 -3.15 10.31 -9.01
CA THR A 95 -2.24 11.40 -8.61
C THR A 95 -1.38 11.77 -9.80
N ASN A 96 -1.15 13.06 -10.01
CA ASN A 96 -0.19 13.57 -11.00
C ASN A 96 1.18 13.87 -10.39
N GLN A 97 1.28 13.79 -9.06
CA GLN A 97 2.54 13.99 -8.35
C GLN A 97 3.44 12.75 -8.52
N PRO A 98 4.76 12.95 -8.63
CA PRO A 98 5.70 11.84 -8.67
C PRO A 98 5.63 11.02 -7.37
N LEU A 99 5.93 9.74 -7.49
CA LEU A 99 6.14 8.85 -6.35
C LEU A 99 7.63 8.54 -6.19
N TYR A 100 8.04 8.16 -5.00
CA TYR A 100 9.43 7.88 -4.67
C TYR A 100 9.57 6.50 -4.04
N ARG A 101 10.64 5.78 -4.40
CA ARG A 101 10.95 4.47 -3.85
C ARG A 101 12.43 4.37 -3.50
N GLY A 102 12.74 4.11 -2.24
CA GLY A 102 14.07 3.72 -1.80
C GLY A 102 14.27 2.22 -1.89
N CYS A 103 15.42 1.78 -2.40
CA CYS A 103 15.85 0.38 -2.28
C CYS A 103 17.32 0.16 -2.66
N GLU A 104 17.83 -1.01 -2.28
CA GLU A 104 19.17 -1.50 -2.64
C GLU A 104 19.35 -1.95 -4.11
N VAL A 105 18.25 -2.06 -4.86
CA VAL A 105 18.30 -2.55 -6.25
C VAL A 105 19.02 -1.52 -7.12
N SER A 106 20.07 -1.93 -7.83
CA SER A 106 20.85 -1.04 -8.68
C SER A 106 20.14 -0.66 -9.98
N PRO A 107 20.47 0.50 -10.58
CA PRO A 107 19.90 0.91 -11.86
C PRO A 107 20.12 -0.10 -12.98
N ASP A 108 21.32 -0.70 -13.04
CA ASP A 108 21.67 -1.75 -14.00
C ASP A 108 20.69 -2.92 -13.96
N LYS A 109 20.38 -3.39 -12.75
CA LYS A 109 19.46 -4.50 -12.56
C LYS A 109 18.04 -4.14 -13.00
N LEU A 110 17.58 -2.93 -12.70
CA LEU A 110 16.25 -2.48 -13.15
C LEU A 110 16.17 -2.33 -14.67
N ILE A 111 17.24 -1.89 -15.33
CA ILE A 111 17.29 -1.83 -16.79
C ILE A 111 17.24 -3.25 -17.37
N GLN A 112 18.03 -4.17 -16.81
CA GLN A 112 18.09 -5.55 -17.28
C GLN A 112 16.75 -6.31 -17.08
N GLU A 113 16.06 -6.06 -15.97
CA GLU A 113 14.79 -6.71 -15.62
C GLU A 113 13.54 -5.98 -16.15
N ASP A 114 13.73 -4.89 -16.90
CA ASP A 114 12.65 -3.97 -17.35
C ASP A 114 11.76 -3.50 -16.17
N GLY A 115 12.43 -3.08 -15.10
CA GLY A 115 11.86 -2.52 -13.89
C GLY A 115 11.81 -3.52 -12.74
N TYR A 116 10.76 -3.44 -11.92
CA TYR A 116 10.56 -4.34 -10.79
C TYR A 116 9.53 -5.42 -11.12
N THR A 117 9.81 -6.65 -10.70
CA THR A 117 8.87 -7.77 -10.81
C THR A 117 8.77 -8.55 -9.49
N ARG A 118 7.52 -8.78 -9.03
CA ARG A 118 7.15 -9.50 -7.81
C ARG A 118 6.03 -10.50 -8.11
N ASN A 119 6.39 -11.66 -8.64
CA ASN A 119 5.40 -12.66 -9.10
C ASN A 119 4.77 -13.48 -7.97
N ASN A 120 5.45 -13.59 -6.82
CA ASN A 120 5.07 -14.45 -5.70
C ASN A 120 5.11 -13.65 -4.40
N GLY A 121 4.26 -14.03 -3.44
CA GLY A 121 4.24 -13.42 -2.12
C GLY A 121 2.84 -13.21 -1.56
N GLN A 122 2.77 -12.48 -0.45
CA GLN A 122 1.53 -11.98 0.13
C GLN A 122 0.70 -11.21 -0.90
N ARG A 123 -0.61 -11.49 -0.93
CA ARG A 123 -1.59 -10.86 -1.85
C ARG A 123 -2.56 -9.92 -1.16
N ARG A 124 -2.57 -9.93 0.18
CA ARG A 124 -3.39 -9.03 0.99
C ARG A 124 -2.64 -7.73 1.20
N LEU A 125 -3.16 -6.63 0.66
CA LEU A 125 -2.56 -5.32 0.80
C LEU A 125 -2.44 -4.90 2.27
N PHE A 126 -3.45 -5.24 3.09
CA PHE A 126 -3.43 -4.90 4.52
C PHE A 126 -2.23 -5.55 5.24
N LYS A 127 -1.92 -6.81 4.92
CA LYS A 127 -0.75 -7.50 5.50
C LYS A 127 0.57 -6.95 4.99
N HIS A 128 0.59 -6.46 3.75
CA HIS A 128 1.76 -5.80 3.17
C HIS A 128 2.06 -4.47 3.89
N GLN A 129 1.05 -3.68 4.24
CA GLN A 129 1.27 -2.45 5.03
C GLN A 129 1.81 -2.74 6.43
N LEU A 130 1.35 -3.81 7.08
CA LEU A 130 1.87 -4.21 8.39
C LEU A 130 3.28 -4.78 8.33
N SER A 131 3.71 -5.27 7.16
CA SER A 131 4.99 -5.91 6.98
C SER A 131 5.36 -5.93 5.50
N THR A 132 6.44 -5.23 5.15
CA THR A 132 7.01 -5.16 3.80
C THR A 132 7.62 -6.48 3.30
N GLN A 133 7.48 -7.57 4.08
CA GLN A 133 7.96 -8.90 3.71
C GLN A 133 7.31 -9.41 2.42
N LYS A 134 8.10 -10.19 1.64
CA LYS A 134 7.78 -10.87 0.36
C LYS A 134 6.30 -10.82 -0.04
N SER A 135 5.89 -9.69 -0.61
CA SER A 135 4.56 -9.47 -1.18
C SER A 135 4.64 -9.32 -2.70
N ILE A 136 3.49 -9.33 -3.35
CA ILE A 136 3.39 -8.99 -4.77
C ILE A 136 3.40 -7.47 -5.02
N PHE A 137 3.42 -6.66 -3.96
CA PHE A 137 3.29 -5.21 -4.07
C PHE A 137 4.67 -4.56 -4.11
N ILE A 138 4.79 -3.54 -4.96
CA ILE A 138 5.97 -2.70 -5.07
C ILE A 138 5.57 -1.33 -4.52
N SER A 139 5.99 -1.04 -3.28
CA SER A 139 5.66 0.21 -2.60
C SER A 139 6.41 1.41 -3.16
N ALA A 140 5.75 2.55 -3.09
CA ALA A 140 6.32 3.88 -3.25
C ALA A 140 5.57 4.83 -2.32
N SER A 141 6.14 6.00 -2.05
CA SER A 141 5.49 7.04 -1.25
C SER A 141 5.49 8.36 -2.04
N LYS A 142 4.53 9.24 -1.74
CA LYS A 142 4.62 10.64 -2.17
C LYS A 142 5.73 11.41 -1.44
N GLN A 143 6.14 10.93 -0.27
CA GLN A 143 7.12 11.59 0.59
C GLN A 143 8.53 11.11 0.26
N LEU A 144 9.38 12.03 -0.18
CA LEU A 144 10.77 11.74 -0.52
C LEU A 144 11.55 11.23 0.70
N GLN A 145 11.30 11.82 1.88
CA GLN A 145 11.93 11.43 3.14
C GLN A 145 11.76 9.93 3.44
N ILE A 146 10.53 9.41 3.30
CA ILE A 146 10.25 7.98 3.49
C ILE A 146 11.07 7.13 2.51
N ALA A 147 11.17 7.55 1.24
CA ALA A 147 11.98 6.84 0.26
C ALA A 147 13.49 6.89 0.60
N CYS A 148 14.01 8.00 1.10
CA CYS A 148 15.40 8.08 1.56
C CYS A 148 15.65 7.14 2.75
N GLU A 149 14.75 7.11 3.74
CA GLU A 149 14.83 6.19 4.88
C GLU A 149 14.92 4.73 4.41
N PHE A 150 14.01 4.29 3.53
CA PHE A 150 14.04 2.94 2.98
C PHE A 150 15.29 2.64 2.15
N ALA A 151 15.85 3.62 1.45
CA ALA A 151 17.10 3.45 0.71
C ALA A 151 18.30 3.22 1.63
N MET A 152 18.27 3.79 2.85
CA MET A 152 19.34 3.66 3.84
C MET A 152 19.25 2.40 4.70
N GLN A 153 18.09 1.75 4.76
CA GLN A 153 17.90 0.50 5.50
C GLN A 153 18.53 -0.72 4.79
N GLY A 154 18.87 -0.60 3.51
CA GLY A 154 19.49 -1.69 2.75
C GLY A 154 21.00 -1.79 2.98
N ASP A 155 21.53 -3.01 2.93
CA ASP A 155 22.98 -3.26 2.96
C ASP A 155 23.64 -3.00 1.58
N GLY A 156 22.83 -2.82 0.53
CA GLY A 156 23.25 -2.39 -0.81
C GLY A 156 23.18 -0.87 -1.03
N GLY A 157 23.41 -0.42 -2.27
CA GLY A 157 23.46 1.01 -2.60
C GLY A 157 22.20 1.81 -2.21
N ARG A 158 22.35 3.09 -1.89
CA ARG A 158 21.29 3.95 -1.33
C ARG A 158 20.45 4.61 -2.43
N PHE A 159 19.88 3.81 -3.34
CA PHE A 159 19.16 4.37 -4.49
C PHE A 159 17.75 4.84 -4.12
N VAL A 160 17.41 6.02 -4.63
CA VAL A 160 16.05 6.56 -4.60
C VAL A 160 15.57 6.74 -6.03
N TYR A 161 14.41 6.15 -6.35
CA TYR A 161 13.82 6.19 -7.68
C TYR A 161 12.60 7.11 -7.71
N ARG A 162 12.54 7.99 -8.71
CA ARG A 162 11.36 8.84 -8.99
C ARG A 162 10.49 8.16 -10.03
N LEU A 163 9.22 7.97 -9.71
CA LEU A 163 8.28 7.16 -10.47
C LEU A 163 7.13 8.00 -11.02
N ASN A 164 6.70 7.66 -12.23
CA ASN A 164 5.41 8.08 -12.75
C ASN A 164 4.31 7.30 -12.00
N PRO A 165 3.30 7.97 -11.44
CA PRO A 165 2.23 7.34 -10.66
C PRO A 165 1.24 6.49 -11.49
N LEU A 166 1.38 6.45 -12.82
CA LEU A 166 0.46 5.72 -13.70
C LEU A 166 0.32 4.25 -13.28
N GLY A 167 -0.92 3.84 -12.94
CA GLY A 167 -1.24 2.48 -12.52
C GLY A 167 -0.92 2.16 -11.06
N ALA A 168 -0.45 3.12 -10.27
CA ALA A 168 -0.27 2.97 -8.84
C ALA A 168 -1.61 3.05 -8.09
N ILE A 169 -1.74 2.30 -6.99
CA ILE A 169 -2.93 2.28 -6.15
C ILE A 169 -2.59 2.92 -4.80
N SER A 170 -3.33 3.97 -4.44
CA SER A 170 -3.26 4.59 -3.12
C SER A 170 -3.80 3.63 -2.06
N CYS A 171 -2.95 3.26 -1.08
CA CYS A 171 -3.38 2.43 0.05
C CYS A 171 -4.43 3.16 0.88
N ASN A 172 -4.26 4.47 1.10
CA ASN A 172 -5.19 5.29 1.88
C ASN A 172 -6.59 5.30 1.24
N ASP A 173 -6.70 5.49 -0.07
CA ASP A 173 -7.99 5.49 -0.76
C ASP A 173 -8.61 4.08 -0.80
N TYR A 174 -7.77 3.06 -0.96
CA TYR A 174 -8.20 1.68 -0.93
C TYR A 174 -8.80 1.28 0.42
N PHE A 175 -8.17 1.68 1.54
CA PHE A 175 -8.62 1.33 2.90
C PHE A 175 -9.66 2.30 3.48
N SER A 176 -9.72 3.54 2.98
CA SER A 176 -10.70 4.54 3.43
C SER A 176 -12.12 3.94 3.47
N PRO A 177 -12.91 4.15 4.53
CA PRO A 177 -12.65 5.05 5.65
C PRO A 177 -11.77 4.48 6.76
N ALA A 178 -11.29 3.23 6.70
CA ALA A 178 -10.46 2.67 7.77
C ALA A 178 -9.13 3.43 7.94
N ARG A 179 -8.69 3.63 9.19
CA ARG A 179 -7.36 4.17 9.49
C ARG A 179 -6.32 3.05 9.38
N ALA A 180 -5.67 2.92 8.23
CA ALA A 180 -4.49 2.08 8.06
C ALA A 180 -3.33 2.95 7.57
N HIS A 181 -2.27 3.09 8.37
CA HIS A 181 -0.98 3.74 8.00
C HIS A 181 -1.11 5.04 7.18
N GLY A 182 -2.07 5.91 7.55
CA GLY A 182 -2.41 7.09 6.76
C GLY A 182 -1.25 8.06 6.54
N SER A 183 -0.26 8.07 7.42
CA SER A 183 0.88 8.99 7.39
C SER A 183 1.93 8.69 6.32
N GLU A 184 1.97 7.47 5.78
CA GLU A 184 3.03 7.06 4.86
C GLU A 184 2.78 7.49 3.40
N ASP A 185 1.56 7.95 3.10
CA ASP A 185 1.09 8.24 1.73
C ASP A 185 1.51 7.14 0.75
N GLU A 186 1.30 5.89 1.15
CA GLU A 186 1.79 4.73 0.40
C GLU A 186 0.96 4.49 -0.85
N PHE A 187 1.68 4.26 -1.95
CA PHE A 187 1.17 3.79 -3.22
C PHE A 187 1.82 2.45 -3.55
N VAL A 188 1.06 1.56 -4.17
CA VAL A 188 1.58 0.25 -4.60
C VAL A 188 1.34 -0.01 -6.07
N PHE A 189 2.33 -0.64 -6.72
CA PHE A 189 2.16 -1.30 -8.01
C PHE A 189 2.00 -2.80 -7.79
N VAL A 190 1.06 -3.42 -8.51
CA VAL A 190 0.76 -4.85 -8.34
C VAL A 190 1.61 -5.68 -9.31
N ARG A 191 2.49 -6.52 -8.76
CA ARG A 191 3.41 -7.44 -9.43
C ARG A 191 4.48 -6.81 -10.30
N ARG A 192 4.21 -5.72 -11.02
CA ARG A 192 5.15 -5.12 -11.96
C ARG A 192 5.13 -3.60 -11.89
N LEU A 193 6.32 -3.02 -11.91
CA LEU A 193 6.57 -1.60 -12.17
C LEU A 193 7.56 -1.54 -13.35
N PRO A 194 7.09 -1.26 -14.58
CA PRO A 194 7.95 -1.22 -15.77
C PRO A 194 9.03 -0.13 -15.67
N ALA A 195 10.19 -0.36 -16.31
CA ALA A 195 11.29 0.63 -16.32
C ALA A 195 10.86 1.97 -16.94
N GLY A 196 9.94 1.96 -17.91
CA GLY A 196 9.39 3.17 -18.51
C GLY A 196 8.63 4.09 -17.56
N LEU A 197 8.20 3.59 -16.38
CA LEU A 197 7.60 4.41 -15.33
C LEU A 197 8.63 4.94 -14.33
N ILE A 198 9.91 4.55 -14.44
CA ILE A 198 10.99 5.04 -13.60
C ILE A 198 11.62 6.26 -14.28
N THR A 199 11.17 7.43 -13.88
CA THR A 199 11.52 8.72 -14.50
C THR A 199 12.87 9.28 -14.03
N GLY A 200 13.45 8.71 -12.99
CA GLY A 200 14.80 9.06 -12.57
C GLY A 200 15.31 8.27 -11.37
N VAL A 201 16.60 8.39 -11.13
CA VAL A 201 17.34 7.81 -10.01
C VAL A 201 18.23 8.87 -9.37
N ALA A 202 18.26 8.87 -8.06
CA ALA A 202 19.14 9.66 -7.21
C ALA A 202 19.76 8.75 -6.14
N TRP A 203 20.61 9.33 -5.30
CA TRP A 203 21.24 8.64 -4.18
C TRP A 203 20.87 9.35 -2.88
N ALA A 204 20.47 8.59 -1.85
CA ALA A 204 20.21 9.16 -0.53
C ALA A 204 21.52 9.48 0.17
N HIS A 205 21.65 10.73 0.63
CA HIS A 205 22.77 11.14 1.50
C HIS A 205 22.50 10.71 2.94
N ASP A 206 21.34 11.13 3.43
CA ASP A 206 20.76 10.81 4.74
C ASP A 206 19.25 10.55 4.60
N VAL A 207 18.54 10.46 5.73
CA VAL A 207 17.10 10.12 5.76
C VAL A 207 16.21 11.23 5.20
N ASP A 208 16.72 12.45 5.08
CA ASP A 208 15.96 13.64 4.69
C ASP A 208 16.37 14.18 3.32
N THR A 209 17.60 13.88 2.87
CA THR A 209 18.22 14.56 1.72
C THR A 209 18.85 13.60 0.71
N LEU A 210 18.84 14.04 -0.55
CA LEU A 210 19.54 13.38 -1.65
C LEU A 210 20.94 13.96 -1.81
N ALA A 211 21.91 13.10 -2.12
CA ALA A 211 23.27 13.50 -2.49
C ALA A 211 23.33 14.12 -3.89
N THR A 212 22.30 13.91 -4.72
CA THR A 212 22.24 14.34 -6.11
C THR A 212 20.81 14.69 -6.53
N ASP A 213 20.68 15.46 -7.61
CA ASP A 213 19.43 15.51 -8.37
C ASP A 213 19.07 14.14 -8.98
N PHE A 214 17.84 14.03 -9.50
CA PHE A 214 17.40 12.85 -10.23
C PHE A 214 17.95 12.83 -11.66
N TYR A 215 18.73 11.79 -11.96
CA TYR A 215 19.20 11.47 -13.31
C TYR A 215 18.22 10.53 -14.01
N PRO A 216 18.01 10.64 -15.33
CA PRO A 216 17.28 9.62 -16.08
C PRO A 216 17.85 8.22 -15.84
N LEU A 217 16.99 7.20 -15.76
CA LEU A 217 17.42 5.83 -15.43
C LEU A 217 18.50 5.33 -16.39
N ASN A 218 18.42 5.63 -17.69
CA ASN A 218 19.42 5.25 -18.70
C ASN A 218 20.72 6.08 -18.64
N ALA A 219 20.75 7.17 -17.88
CA ALA A 219 21.90 8.04 -17.68
C ALA A 219 22.50 7.91 -16.27
N TYR A 220 22.16 6.86 -15.52
CA TYR A 220 22.61 6.62 -14.14
C TYR A 220 24.14 6.58 -13.97
N ARG A 221 24.91 6.34 -15.04
CA ARG A 221 26.38 6.39 -14.98
C ARG A 221 26.92 7.78 -14.66
N SER A 222 26.22 8.84 -15.07
CA SER A 222 26.56 10.22 -14.69
C SER A 222 26.32 10.46 -13.21
N LEU A 223 25.30 9.83 -12.61
CA LEU A 223 25.10 9.85 -11.16
C LEU A 223 26.32 9.28 -10.44
N TYR A 224 26.82 8.12 -10.86
CA TYR A 224 28.04 7.56 -10.25
C TYR A 224 29.23 8.52 -10.33
N GLN A 225 29.47 9.16 -11.48
CA GLN A 225 30.57 10.13 -11.61
C GLN A 225 30.47 11.26 -10.58
N VAL A 226 29.28 11.78 -10.33
CA VAL A 226 29.04 12.81 -9.32
C VAL A 226 29.23 12.27 -7.90
N LEU A 227 28.77 11.05 -7.62
CA LEU A 227 28.95 10.41 -6.32
C LEU A 227 30.43 10.17 -6.01
N TYR A 228 31.20 9.70 -6.98
CA TYR A 228 32.65 9.52 -6.89
C TYR A 228 33.38 10.85 -6.66
N ALA A 229 33.06 11.88 -7.46
CA ALA A 229 33.70 13.19 -7.37
C ALA A 229 33.47 13.87 -6.01
N ASN A 230 32.32 13.62 -5.38
CA ASN A 230 31.97 14.18 -4.07
C ASN A 230 32.29 13.24 -2.89
N GLY A 231 32.91 12.07 -3.14
CA GLY A 231 33.31 11.14 -2.08
C GLY A 231 32.17 10.42 -1.37
N TYR A 232 30.98 10.35 -1.97
CA TYR A 232 29.84 9.61 -1.41
C TYR A 232 29.99 8.09 -1.55
N ILE A 233 30.78 7.65 -2.53
CA ILE A 233 31.09 6.25 -2.81
C ILE A 233 32.57 6.12 -3.17
N ALA A 234 33.12 4.92 -2.96
CA ALA A 234 34.53 4.57 -3.14
C ALA A 234 34.81 3.82 -4.45
#